data_AF-A0A496KXP4-F1
#
_entry.id   AF-A0A496KXP4-F1
#
_cell.length_a   1.000
_cell.length_b   1.000
_cell.length_c   1.000
_cell.angle_alpha   90.00
_cell.angle_beta   90.00
_cell.angle_gamma   90.00
#
_symmetry.space_group_name_H-M   'P 1'
#
loop_
_entity.id
_entity.type
_entity.pdbx_description
1 polymer ?
#
loop_
_entity_poly.entity_id
_entity_poly.type
_entity_poly.pdbx_seq_one_letter_code
_entity_poly.pdbx_strand_id
1 'polypeptide(L)' 'MNKVLGFLALAIGLVCSATAQVNESRYITLNVRKGEELSLDFKAATPNTQVRIKNGSLNTTITVGTEWKGSTQYIAADNI' A
#
# COMPACT_ATOMS: atom_id res chain seq x y z
N MET A 1 2.33 -57.62 -12.88
CA MET A 1 3.57 -56.96 -12.42
C MET A 1 3.91 -55.89 -13.43
N ASN A 2 3.88 -54.62 -13.02
CA ASN A 2 4.65 -53.48 -13.55
C ASN A 2 4.33 -52.27 -12.65
N LYS A 3 5.27 -52.02 -11.75
CA LYS A 3 5.36 -50.89 -10.82
C LYS A 3 5.56 -49.62 -11.64
N VAL A 4 4.97 -48.50 -11.23
CA VAL A 4 5.68 -47.25 -10.89
C VAL A 4 4.66 -46.28 -10.28
N LEU A 5 4.92 -45.93 -9.03
CA LEU A 5 4.33 -44.86 -8.24
C LEU A 5 4.56 -43.51 -8.95
N GLY A 6 3.48 -42.81 -9.33
CA GLY A 6 3.54 -41.39 -9.72
C GLY A 6 3.12 -40.52 -8.54
N PHE A 7 4.10 -39.97 -7.82
CA PHE A 7 3.88 -39.03 -6.72
C PHE A 7 3.23 -37.74 -7.21
N LEU A 8 1.90 -37.64 -7.18
CA LEU A 8 1.16 -36.40 -7.39
C LEU A 8 0.65 -35.87 -6.04
N ALA A 9 1.57 -35.42 -5.20
CA ALA A 9 1.22 -34.87 -3.89
C ALA A 9 2.16 -33.76 -3.44
N LEU A 10 2.63 -32.87 -4.34
CA LEU A 10 3.34 -31.66 -3.91
C LEU A 10 3.47 -30.59 -5.01
N ALA A 11 2.36 -30.04 -5.52
CA ALA A 11 2.45 -28.82 -6.34
C ALA A 11 1.14 -28.03 -6.48
N ILE A 12 0.12 -28.29 -5.65
CA ILE A 12 -1.12 -27.51 -5.72
C ILE A 12 -1.13 -26.53 -4.54
N GLY A 13 -0.83 -25.28 -4.86
CA GLY A 13 -1.42 -24.15 -4.14
C GLY A 13 -0.61 -23.55 -3.01
N LEU A 14 0.67 -23.22 -3.23
CA LEU A 14 1.24 -22.06 -2.55
C LEU A 14 1.61 -21.01 -3.59
N VAL A 15 0.58 -20.40 -4.18
CA VAL A 15 0.73 -19.05 -4.73
C VAL A 15 0.91 -18.15 -3.51
N CYS A 16 2.15 -18.00 -3.06
CA CYS A 16 2.51 -16.89 -2.18
C CYS A 16 2.22 -15.62 -2.97
N SER A 17 1.04 -15.02 -2.77
CA SER A 17 0.79 -13.63 -3.13
C SER A 17 1.73 -12.79 -2.27
N ALA A 18 2.97 -12.60 -2.72
CA ALA A 18 3.87 -11.63 -2.15
C ALA A 18 3.23 -10.26 -2.33
N THR A 19 2.52 -9.79 -1.30
CA THR A 19 1.97 -8.45 -1.31
C THR A 19 3.14 -7.49 -1.28
N ALA A 20 3.25 -6.63 -2.31
CA ALA A 20 4.24 -5.57 -2.28
C ALA A 20 4.03 -4.76 -0.98
N GLN A 21 5.06 -4.69 -0.14
CA GLN A 21 5.02 -3.88 1.07
C GLN A 21 5.34 -2.42 0.74
N VAL A 22 4.62 -1.48 1.35
CA VAL A 22 4.93 -0.06 1.22
C VAL A 22 6.32 0.21 1.80
N ASN A 23 7.14 0.95 1.07
CA ASN A 23 8.43 1.40 1.59
C ASN A 23 8.22 2.51 2.64
N GLU A 24 8.27 2.15 3.93
CA GLU A 24 8.11 3.09 5.05
C GLU A 24 9.43 3.76 5.48
N SER A 25 10.56 3.48 4.83
CA SER A 25 11.84 4.15 5.12
C SER A 25 11.92 5.57 4.57
N ARG A 26 10.97 5.98 3.72
CA ARG A 26 10.87 7.32 3.15
C ARG A 26 9.48 7.89 3.42
N TYR A 27 9.42 8.97 4.19
CA TYR A 27 8.16 9.63 4.51
C TYR A 27 8.33 11.14 4.56
N ILE A 28 7.20 11.83 4.42
CA ILE A 28 7.06 13.27 4.61
C ILE A 28 6.10 13.47 5.77
N THR A 29 6.49 14.28 6.74
CA THR A 29 5.61 14.69 7.86
C THR A 29 5.07 16.08 7.58
N LEU A 30 3.76 16.24 7.70
CA LEU A 30 3.09 17.53 7.55
C LEU A 30 2.55 17.95 8.91
N ASN A 31 2.98 19.12 9.39
CA ASN A 31 2.50 19.69 10.65
C ASN A 31 1.22 20.49 10.40
N VAL A 32 0.07 19.86 10.62
CA VAL A 32 -1.26 20.46 10.45
C VAL A 32 -1.95 20.51 11.81
N ARG A 33 -2.73 21.56 12.07
CA ARG A 33 -3.47 21.65 13.35
C ARG A 33 -4.51 20.52 13.40
N LYS A 34 -4.66 19.90 14.57
CA LYS A 34 -5.65 18.84 14.79
C LYS A 34 -7.05 19.30 14.38
N GLY A 35 -7.75 18.48 13.62
CA GLY A 35 -9.10 18.72 13.13
C GLY A 35 -9.17 19.53 11.83
N GLU A 36 -8.07 20.11 11.36
CA GLU A 36 -8.05 20.83 10.09
C GLU A 36 -7.98 19.86 8.90
N GLU A 37 -8.57 20.29 7.79
CA GLU A 37 -8.52 19.59 6.52
C GLU A 37 -7.26 19.95 5.73
N LEU A 38 -6.77 18.95 5.01
CA LEU A 38 -5.66 19.07 4.08
C LEU A 38 -6.04 18.38 2.77
N SER A 39 -5.98 19.12 1.67
CA SER A 39 -6.18 18.56 0.33
C SER A 39 -4.83 18.14 -0.26
N LEU A 40 -4.69 16.86 -0.58
CA LEU A 40 -3.49 16.30 -1.21
C LEU A 40 -3.83 15.62 -2.53
N ASP A 41 -2.99 15.83 -3.53
CA ASP A 41 -2.98 15.06 -4.77
C ASP A 41 -1.63 14.33 -4.89
N PHE A 42 -1.63 13.16 -5.51
CA PHE A 42 -0.46 12.29 -5.60
C PHE A 42 -0.21 11.89 -7.06
N LYS A 43 1.06 11.92 -7.43
CA LYS A 43 1.61 11.39 -8.68
C LYS A 43 2.93 10.70 -8.36
N ALA A 44 3.21 9.59 -9.01
CA ALA A 44 4.41 8.80 -8.82
C ALA A 44 5.20 8.70 -10.12
N ALA A 45 6.52 8.45 -10.01
CA ALA A 45 7.37 8.23 -11.18
C ALA A 45 7.08 6.88 -11.87
N THR A 46 6.57 5.90 -11.11
CA THR A 46 6.27 4.56 -11.58
C THR A 46 4.79 4.21 -11.38
N PRO A 47 4.15 3.48 -12.32
CA PRO A 47 2.80 2.98 -12.11
C PRO A 47 2.70 2.06 -10.89
N ASN A 48 1.48 1.94 -10.33
CA ASN A 48 1.18 1.05 -9.21
C ASN A 48 2.02 1.28 -7.94
N THR A 49 2.51 2.51 -7.75
CA THR A 49 3.27 2.88 -6.55
C THR A 49 2.34 2.95 -5.36
N GLN A 50 2.66 2.24 -4.28
CA GLN A 50 1.88 2.31 -3.05
C GLN A 50 2.36 3.48 -2.17
N VAL A 51 1.42 4.27 -1.66
CA VAL A 51 1.69 5.35 -0.69
C VAL A 51 0.88 5.08 0.56
N ARG A 52 1.56 5.08 1.72
CA ARG A 52 0.91 4.96 3.03
C ARG A 52 0.57 6.33 3.58
N ILE A 53 -0.67 6.50 3.99
CA ILE A 53 -1.17 7.70 4.65
C ILE A 53 -1.49 7.33 6.09
N LYS A 54 -0.84 8.01 7.03
CA LYS A 54 -1.10 7.86 8.45
C LYS A 54 -1.42 9.23 9.06
N ASN A 55 -2.53 9.32 9.79
CA ASN A 55 -2.96 10.50 10.55
C ASN A 55 -3.77 10.01 11.75
N GLY A 56 -3.22 10.13 12.96
CA GLY A 56 -3.77 9.50 14.16
C GLY A 56 -3.96 7.99 13.98
N SER A 57 -5.17 7.49 14.23
CA SER A 57 -5.48 6.06 14.08
C SER A 57 -5.69 5.61 12.63
N LEU A 58 -5.80 6.52 11.66
CA LEU A 58 -5.94 6.14 10.26
C LEU A 58 -4.61 5.62 9.72
N ASN A 59 -4.64 4.47 9.07
CA ASN A 59 -3.50 3.83 8.44
C ASN A 59 -3.97 3.19 7.13
N THR A 60 -3.97 3.96 6.05
CA THR A 60 -4.49 3.54 4.74
C THR A 60 -3.39 3.54 3.69
N THR A 61 -3.50 2.63 2.72
CA THR A 61 -2.61 2.58 1.56
C THR A 61 -3.39 2.91 0.31
N ILE A 62 -2.85 3.79 -0.52
CA ILE A 62 -3.38 4.09 -1.84
C ILE A 62 -2.41 3.65 -2.93
N THR A 63 -2.94 3.36 -4.11
CA THR A 63 -2.15 3.11 -5.32
C THR A 63 -2.14 4.37 -6.18
N VAL A 64 -0.94 4.81 -6.56
CA VAL A 64 -0.67 6.04 -7.32
C VAL A 64 0.06 5.67 -8.61
N GLY A 65 -0.33 6.33 -9.70
CA GLY A 65 0.24 6.13 -11.03
C GLY A 65 1.08 7.32 -11.51
N THR A 66 1.36 7.35 -12.80
CA THR A 66 2.12 8.43 -13.45
C THR A 66 1.28 9.66 -13.76
N GLU A 67 -0.03 9.59 -13.58
CA GLU A 67 -0.92 10.75 -13.68
C GLU A 67 -1.37 11.20 -12.28
N TRP A 68 -1.73 12.48 -12.18
CA TRP A 68 -2.35 13.01 -10.97
C TRP A 68 -3.63 12.24 -10.68
N LYS A 69 -3.75 11.75 -9.45
CA LYS A 69 -4.88 10.93 -9.02
C LYS A 69 -6.15 11.76 -8.84
N GLY A 70 -6.00 13.05 -8.58
CA GLY A 70 -7.06 13.95 -8.15
C GLY A 70 -6.96 14.22 -6.65
N SER A 71 -7.29 15.45 -6.27
CA SER A 71 -7.21 15.92 -4.89
C SER A 71 -8.17 15.15 -3.97
N THR A 72 -7.64 14.68 -2.84
CA THR A 72 -8.38 14.01 -1.76
C THR A 72 -8.19 14.78 -0.46
N GLN A 73 -9.27 14.93 0.31
CA GLN A 73 -9.22 15.58 1.62
C GLN A 73 -8.84 14.59 2.72
N TYR A 74 -7.97 15.03 3.62
CA TYR A 74 -7.56 14.31 4.82
C TYR A 74 -7.71 15.22 6.03
N ILE A 75 -8.25 14.69 7.13
CA ILE A 75 -8.40 15.43 8.38
C ILE A 75 -7.19 15.12 9.25
N ALA A 76 -6.46 16.14 9.69
CA ALA A 76 -5.36 15.97 10.62
C ALA A 76 -5.90 15.45 11.97
N ALA A 77 -5.41 14.29 12.38
CA ALA A 77 -5.75 13.72 13.68
C ALA A 77 -4.56 13.86 14.64
N ASP A 78 -4.64 13.21 15.81
CA ASP A 78 -3.55 13.21 16.77
C ASP A 78 -2.23 12.70 16.15
N ASN A 79 -1.11 13.14 16.73
CA ASN A 79 0.20 12.62 16.34
C ASN A 79 0.25 11.10 16.57
N ILE A 80 0.90 10.38 15.66
CA ILE A 80 1.12 8.93 15.71
C ILE A 80 2.32 8.61 16.59
#